data_AF-A0AA96XKG6-F1
#
_entry.id   AF-A0AA96XKG6-F1
#
_cell.length_a   1.000
_cell.length_b   1.000
_cell.length_c   1.000
_cell.angle_alpha   90.00
_cell.angle_beta   90.00
_cell.angle_gamma   90.00
#
_symmetry.space_group_name_H-M   'P 1'
#
loop_
_entity.id
_entity.type
_entity.pdbx_description
1 polymer ?
#
loop_
_entity_poly.entity_id
_entity_poly.type
_entity_poly.pdbx_seq_one_letter_code
_entity_poly.pdbx_strand_id
1 'polypeptide(L)'
;MPLMTLIPEGQTPGRRTRLLAEAMGNAKPAFMNGTLTGPELSLYTKLSSLQCWDAALYCAWSAKGVNCPSVTMDNKNYNVTGNNNYNRIFGATPRARSVNTLHDLMTLPEGCFVGFLSNLGVMRHVMIHTSNGHGAGNKSDCVFTDGNTGGWELLDMAHFFGKDSNHNGNSHTTMIYMPVTGQVI
;
A
#
# COMPACT_ATOMS: atom_id res chain seq x y z
N MET A 1 10.49 -4.20 18.47
CA MET A 1 10.20 -2.90 19.12
C MET A 1 8.67 -2.79 19.21
N PRO A 2 8.04 -2.01 20.11
CA PRO A 2 6.59 -1.86 20.02
C PRO A 2 6.27 -1.04 18.77
N LEU A 3 5.31 -1.49 17.97
CA LEU A 3 4.75 -0.80 16.80
C LEU A 3 4.41 0.69 17.04
N MET A 4 4.15 1.05 18.31
CA MET A 4 3.91 2.43 18.77
C MET A 4 5.15 3.34 18.77
N THR A 5 6.37 2.80 18.74
CA THR A 5 7.60 3.62 18.63
C THR A 5 7.87 4.12 17.21
N LEU A 6 7.21 3.52 16.19
CA LEU A 6 7.41 3.87 14.78
C LEU A 6 6.59 5.09 14.32
N ILE A 7 5.60 5.52 15.12
CA ILE A 7 4.69 6.61 14.76
C ILE A 7 4.72 7.66 15.88
N PRO A 8 5.49 8.75 15.73
CA PRO A 8 5.51 9.82 16.71
C PRO A 8 4.12 10.42 16.94
N GLU A 9 3.87 10.92 18.15
CA GLU A 9 2.65 11.65 18.45
C GLU A 9 2.57 12.96 17.64
N GLY A 10 1.34 13.45 17.40
CA GLY A 10 1.10 14.71 16.68
C GLY A 10 1.25 14.65 15.14
N GLN A 11 1.59 13.50 14.57
CA GLN A 11 1.74 13.35 13.11
C GLN A 11 0.41 13.34 12.35
N THR A 12 0.41 13.88 11.14
CA THR A 12 -0.77 13.85 10.24
C THR A 12 -1.14 12.42 9.85
N PRO A 13 -2.41 12.14 9.51
CA PRO A 13 -2.83 10.80 9.10
C PRO A 13 -1.97 10.18 7.99
N GLY A 14 -1.69 10.94 6.92
CA GLY A 14 -0.80 10.51 5.83
C GLY A 14 0.62 10.22 6.30
N ARG A 15 1.21 11.08 7.15
CA ARG A 15 2.56 10.85 7.68
C ARG A 15 2.65 9.58 8.52
N ARG A 16 1.63 9.28 9.34
CA ARG A 16 1.56 8.03 10.11
C ARG A 16 1.51 6.81 9.19
N THR A 17 0.64 6.87 8.17
CA THR A 17 0.52 5.81 7.17
C THR A 17 1.82 5.58 6.42
N ARG A 18 2.50 6.65 5.98
CA ARG A 18 3.83 6.56 5.37
C ARG A 18 4.82 5.86 6.29
N LEU A 19 4.99 6.35 7.51
CA LEU A 19 5.99 5.84 8.45
C LEU A 19 5.83 4.34 8.69
N LEU A 20 4.59 3.89 8.87
CA LEU A 20 4.32 2.48 9.07
C LEU A 20 4.58 1.65 7.81
N ALA A 21 4.12 2.14 6.66
CA ALA A 21 4.30 1.48 5.37
C ALA A 21 5.80 1.28 5.05
N GLU A 22 6.60 2.32 5.26
CA GLU A 22 8.06 2.30 5.07
C GLU A 22 8.75 1.37 6.08
N ALA A 23 8.39 1.44 7.36
CA ALA A 23 8.95 0.57 8.38
C ALA A 23 8.70 -0.92 8.09
N MET A 24 7.51 -1.27 7.61
CA MET A 24 7.20 -2.65 7.20
C MET A 24 7.96 -3.06 5.94
N GLY A 25 8.16 -2.15 4.98
CA GLY A 25 9.00 -2.42 3.80
C GLY A 25 10.45 -2.72 4.19
N ASN A 26 10.99 -1.92 5.11
CA ASN A 26 12.34 -2.10 5.66
C ASN A 26 12.48 -3.33 6.56
N ALA A 27 11.38 -3.91 7.03
CA ALA A 27 11.38 -5.14 7.83
C ALA A 27 11.54 -6.41 6.98
N LYS A 28 11.40 -6.34 5.65
CA LYS A 28 11.48 -7.50 4.73
C LYS A 28 12.77 -8.31 4.90
N PRO A 29 14.00 -7.72 4.95
CA PRO A 29 15.21 -8.52 5.15
C PRO A 29 15.22 -9.26 6.50
N ALA A 30 14.77 -8.60 7.57
CA ALA A 30 14.70 -9.23 8.90
C ALA A 30 13.68 -10.38 8.92
N PHE A 31 12.54 -10.24 8.23
CA PHE A 31 11.55 -11.30 8.05
C PHE A 31 12.13 -12.49 7.28
N MET A 32 12.77 -12.23 6.13
CA MET A 32 13.38 -13.27 5.29
C MET A 32 14.47 -14.05 6.03
N ASN A 33 15.20 -13.40 6.93
CA ASN A 33 16.25 -14.02 7.74
C ASN A 33 15.71 -14.69 9.03
N GLY A 34 14.39 -14.67 9.28
CA GLY A 34 13.79 -15.23 10.49
C GLY A 34 14.12 -14.48 11.79
N THR A 35 14.55 -13.22 11.68
CA THR A 35 14.99 -12.38 12.81
C THR A 35 13.96 -11.34 13.24
N LEU A 36 12.93 -11.09 12.43
CA LEU A 36 11.81 -10.23 12.79
C LEU A 36 10.96 -10.91 13.87
N THR A 37 10.66 -10.21 14.97
CA THR A 37 9.95 -10.77 16.12
C THR A 37 8.86 -9.82 16.63
N GLY A 38 8.03 -10.29 17.55
CA GLY A 38 7.07 -9.45 18.27
C GLY A 38 5.96 -8.87 17.38
N PRO A 39 5.43 -7.68 17.75
CA PRO A 39 4.34 -7.05 17.03
C PRO A 39 4.66 -6.75 15.55
N GLU A 40 5.90 -6.42 15.22
CA GLU A 40 6.29 -6.17 13.83
C GLU A 40 6.19 -7.43 12.97
N LEU A 41 6.59 -8.59 13.50
CA LEU A 41 6.41 -9.87 12.81
C LEU A 41 4.93 -10.16 12.54
N SER A 42 4.06 -9.96 13.54
CA SER A 42 2.62 -10.19 13.40
C SER A 42 2.01 -9.28 12.34
N LEU A 43 2.37 -8.00 12.34
CA LEU A 43 1.88 -7.05 11.35
C LEU A 43 2.40 -7.37 9.94
N TYR A 44 3.71 -7.59 9.80
CA TYR A 44 4.32 -7.91 8.51
C TYR A 44 3.70 -9.19 7.91
N THR A 45 3.58 -10.25 8.70
CA THR A 45 2.94 -11.51 8.29
C THR A 45 1.50 -11.27 7.82
N LYS A 46 0.76 -10.43 8.56
CA LYS A 46 -0.63 -10.12 8.21
C LYS A 46 -0.74 -9.30 6.93
N LEU A 47 0.07 -8.25 6.77
CA LEU A 47 0.12 -7.45 5.55
C LEU A 47 0.46 -8.33 4.34
N SER A 48 1.40 -9.26 4.52
CA SER A 48 1.85 -10.18 3.49
C SER A 48 0.79 -11.20 3.06
N SER A 49 -0.16 -11.56 3.94
CA SER A 49 -1.21 -12.54 3.62
C SER A 49 -2.43 -11.95 2.88
N LEU A 50 -2.57 -10.63 2.85
CA LEU A 50 -3.72 -9.93 2.27
C LEU A 50 -3.58 -9.67 0.76
N GLN A 51 -4.67 -9.28 0.08
CA GLN A 51 -4.57 -8.67 -1.25
C GLN A 51 -3.94 -7.26 -1.14
N CYS A 52 -3.37 -6.74 -2.22
CA CYS A 52 -2.62 -5.47 -2.19
C CYS A 52 -3.45 -4.29 -1.64
N TRP A 53 -4.70 -4.12 -2.08
CA TRP A 53 -5.60 -3.07 -1.55
C TRP A 53 -6.01 -3.32 -0.10
N ASP A 54 -6.25 -4.57 0.31
CA ASP A 54 -6.59 -4.89 1.70
C ASP A 54 -5.39 -4.67 2.64
N ALA A 55 -4.18 -5.01 2.18
CA ALA A 55 -2.94 -4.77 2.90
C ALA A 55 -2.69 -3.26 3.06
N ALA A 56 -2.85 -2.48 1.99
CA ALA A 56 -2.71 -1.03 2.04
C ALA A 56 -3.71 -0.40 3.01
N LEU A 57 -4.99 -0.79 2.94
CA LEU A 57 -6.03 -0.30 3.85
C LEU A 57 -5.74 -0.70 5.30
N TYR A 58 -5.31 -1.95 5.54
CA TYR A 58 -4.96 -2.44 6.87
C TYR A 58 -3.74 -1.70 7.45
N CYS A 59 -2.73 -1.42 6.64
CA CYS A 59 -1.58 -0.60 7.02
C CYS A 59 -2.04 0.82 7.41
N ALA A 60 -2.83 1.48 6.56
CA ALA A 60 -3.33 2.81 6.83
C ALA A 60 -4.21 2.85 8.10
N TRP A 61 -5.05 1.85 8.32
CA TRP A 61 -5.88 1.75 9.54
C TRP A 61 -5.02 1.51 10.79
N SER A 62 -4.05 0.60 10.72
CA SER A 62 -3.11 0.32 11.83
C SER A 62 -2.30 1.56 12.22
N ALA A 63 -2.00 2.43 11.24
CA ALA A 63 -1.36 3.71 11.45
C ALA A 63 -2.30 4.83 11.92
N LYS A 64 -3.60 4.55 12.12
CA LYS A 64 -4.65 5.56 12.35
C LYS A 64 -4.71 6.62 11.23
N GLY A 65 -4.30 6.27 10.02
CA GLY A 65 -4.34 7.14 8.85
C GLY A 65 -5.74 7.27 8.25
N VAL A 66 -6.54 6.22 8.37
CA VAL A 66 -7.96 6.21 8.00
C VAL A 66 -8.80 5.79 9.21
N ASN A 67 -10.05 6.23 9.23
CA ASN A 67 -11.02 5.83 10.23
C ASN A 67 -11.89 4.72 9.63
N CYS A 68 -11.68 3.47 10.06
CA CYS A 68 -12.56 2.37 9.70
C CYS A 68 -13.16 1.81 11.00
N PRO A 69 -14.50 1.83 11.16
CA PRO A 69 -15.16 1.50 12.44
C PRO A 69 -14.97 0.03 12.83
N SER A 70 -14.74 -0.86 11.88
CA SER A 70 -14.33 -2.23 12.15
C SER A 70 -13.46 -2.79 11.03
N VAL A 71 -12.45 -3.57 11.42
CA VAL A 71 -11.72 -4.45 10.52
C VAL A 71 -11.90 -5.87 11.06
N THR A 72 -12.65 -6.70 10.34
CA THR A 72 -12.84 -8.10 10.75
C THR A 72 -11.63 -8.92 10.33
N MET A 73 -10.98 -9.59 11.27
CA MET A 73 -9.71 -10.27 11.05
C MET A 73 -9.85 -11.72 11.49
N ASP A 74 -10.54 -12.56 10.72
CA ASP A 74 -10.62 -13.99 11.03
C ASP A 74 -9.58 -14.82 10.24
N ASN A 75 -9.16 -15.95 10.83
CA ASN A 75 -8.12 -16.84 10.30
C ASN A 75 -8.61 -17.72 9.13
N LYS A 76 -9.90 -17.70 8.80
CA LYS A 76 -10.48 -18.48 7.69
C LYS A 76 -10.64 -17.64 6.43
N ASN A 77 -10.77 -16.34 6.60
CA ASN A 77 -10.86 -15.35 5.55
C ASN A 77 -10.08 -14.12 6.01
N TYR A 78 -8.90 -13.88 5.47
CA TYR A 78 -8.17 -12.64 5.73
C TYR A 78 -8.92 -11.46 5.09
N ASN A 79 -9.96 -10.99 5.78
CA ASN A 79 -11.04 -10.20 5.22
C ASN A 79 -11.10 -8.81 5.85
N VAL A 80 -10.26 -7.88 5.38
CA VAL A 80 -10.68 -6.46 5.47
C VAL A 80 -12.00 -6.29 4.68
N THR A 81 -12.17 -7.05 3.58
CA THR A 81 -13.23 -8.08 3.37
C THR A 81 -12.95 -8.70 2.00
N GLY A 82 -12.98 -10.04 1.88
CA GLY A 82 -12.50 -10.87 0.75
C GLY A 82 -13.32 -10.78 -0.53
N ASN A 83 -13.92 -9.62 -0.74
CA ASN A 83 -14.43 -9.17 -2.00
C ASN A 83 -13.28 -8.38 -2.66
N ASN A 84 -12.94 -8.72 -3.89
CA ASN A 84 -11.94 -8.06 -4.74
C ASN A 84 -12.43 -6.64 -5.12
N ASN A 85 -12.61 -5.78 -4.12
CA ASN A 85 -13.35 -4.54 -4.22
C ASN A 85 -12.51 -3.36 -3.73
N TYR A 86 -11.75 -2.78 -4.66
CA TYR A 86 -10.95 -1.58 -4.46
C TYR A 86 -11.79 -0.31 -4.29
N ASN A 87 -13.13 -0.36 -4.45
CA ASN A 87 -14.01 0.80 -4.32
C ASN A 87 -14.01 1.41 -2.92
N ARG A 88 -13.53 0.68 -1.91
CA ARG A 88 -13.34 1.21 -0.55
C ARG A 88 -12.25 2.28 -0.52
N ILE A 89 -11.21 2.11 -1.32
CA ILE A 89 -10.14 3.09 -1.43
C ILE A 89 -10.48 4.15 -2.48
N PHE A 90 -11.03 3.75 -3.63
CA PHE A 90 -11.15 4.64 -4.80
C PHE A 90 -12.58 4.87 -5.34
N GLY A 91 -13.60 4.20 -4.80
CA GLY A 91 -14.91 4.08 -5.46
C GLY A 91 -16.07 4.88 -4.86
N ALA A 92 -15.83 5.72 -3.84
CA ALA A 92 -16.88 6.56 -3.25
C ALA A 92 -16.61 8.07 -3.34
N THR A 93 -15.52 8.51 -3.98
CA THR A 93 -15.17 9.93 -4.01
C THR A 93 -14.47 10.33 -5.31
N PRO A 94 -14.80 11.49 -5.92
CA PRO A 94 -14.07 12.06 -7.05
C PRO A 94 -12.68 12.63 -6.62
N ARG A 95 -12.05 12.00 -5.62
CA ARG A 95 -10.78 12.43 -5.02
C ARG A 95 -9.59 11.68 -5.60
N ALA A 96 -9.83 10.58 -6.33
CA ALA A 96 -8.79 9.94 -7.10
C ALA A 96 -8.29 10.92 -8.17
N ARG A 97 -6.99 11.21 -8.14
CA ARG A 97 -6.34 12.11 -9.07
C ARG A 97 -5.34 11.33 -9.91
N SER A 98 -5.24 11.64 -11.19
CA SER A 98 -4.24 11.02 -12.07
C SER A 98 -2.83 11.46 -11.67
N VAL A 99 -1.86 10.56 -11.85
CA VAL A 99 -0.43 10.85 -11.80
C VAL A 99 0.07 10.83 -13.24
N ASN A 100 0.30 12.01 -13.82
CA ASN A 100 0.56 12.14 -15.26
C ASN A 100 2.05 12.26 -15.58
N THR A 101 2.85 12.71 -14.62
CA THR A 101 4.30 12.87 -14.79
C THR A 101 5.07 12.22 -13.66
N LEU A 102 6.36 11.94 -13.92
CA LEU A 102 7.27 11.51 -12.87
C LEU A 102 7.36 12.57 -11.76
N HIS A 103 7.27 13.86 -12.10
CA HIS A 103 7.25 14.92 -11.10
C HIS A 103 6.02 14.82 -10.19
N ASP A 104 4.85 14.50 -10.73
CA ASP A 104 3.64 14.26 -9.93
C ASP A 104 3.87 13.11 -8.96
N LEU A 105 4.47 12.00 -9.43
CA LEU A 105 4.80 10.84 -8.60
C LEU A 105 5.74 11.22 -7.44
N MET A 106 6.79 11.99 -7.72
CA MET A 106 7.77 12.41 -6.71
C MET A 106 7.19 13.36 -5.66
N THR A 107 6.08 14.05 -5.98
CA THR A 107 5.46 15.08 -5.15
C THR A 107 4.11 14.67 -4.56
N LEU A 108 3.74 13.37 -4.68
CA LEU A 108 2.50 12.87 -4.11
C LEU A 108 2.45 13.09 -2.59
N PRO A 109 1.26 13.32 -2.02
CA PRO A 109 1.10 13.39 -0.57
C PRO A 109 1.63 12.11 0.08
N GLU A 110 2.38 12.29 1.16
CA GLU A 110 2.89 11.16 1.93
C GLU A 110 1.77 10.28 2.48
N GLY A 111 1.93 8.97 2.36
CA GLY A 111 0.98 7.98 2.84
C GLY A 111 -0.29 7.89 2.01
N CYS A 112 -0.38 8.58 0.87
CA CYS A 112 -1.51 8.42 -0.04
C CYS A 112 -1.57 7.00 -0.60
N PHE A 113 -2.77 6.54 -0.94
CA PHE A 113 -2.92 5.33 -1.72
C PHE A 113 -2.60 5.63 -3.18
N VAL A 114 -1.80 4.77 -3.81
CA VAL A 114 -1.48 4.82 -5.24
C VAL A 114 -2.06 3.58 -5.88
N GLY A 115 -3.00 3.78 -6.79
CA GLY A 115 -3.66 2.73 -7.55
C GLY A 115 -3.06 2.61 -8.94
N PHE A 116 -2.88 1.38 -9.40
CA PHE A 116 -2.40 1.05 -10.74
C PHE A 116 -3.55 0.45 -11.51
N LEU A 117 -4.00 1.14 -12.56
CA LEU A 117 -5.10 0.74 -13.42
C LEU A 117 -4.57 0.13 -14.71
N SER A 118 -5.19 -0.91 -15.24
CA SER A 118 -4.96 -1.33 -16.63
C SER A 118 -5.50 -0.30 -17.63
N ASN A 119 -5.15 -0.45 -18.91
CA ASN A 119 -5.76 0.32 -20.01
C ASN A 119 -7.29 0.30 -20.06
N LEU A 120 -7.92 -0.73 -19.48
CA LEU A 120 -9.38 -0.85 -19.43
C LEU A 120 -9.98 -0.18 -18.17
N GLY A 121 -9.17 0.54 -17.39
CA GLY A 121 -9.59 1.18 -16.13
C GLY A 121 -9.77 0.19 -14.97
N VAL A 122 -9.26 -1.03 -15.09
CA VAL A 122 -9.38 -2.07 -14.05
C VAL A 122 -8.23 -1.94 -13.05
N MET A 123 -8.53 -1.78 -11.77
CA MET A 123 -7.53 -1.79 -10.70
C MET A 123 -6.74 -3.10 -10.70
N ARG A 124 -5.42 -2.99 -10.79
CA ARG A 124 -4.48 -4.12 -10.77
C ARG A 124 -3.72 -4.20 -9.45
N HIS A 125 -3.37 -3.05 -8.88
CA HIS A 125 -2.58 -3.03 -7.66
C HIS A 125 -2.77 -1.72 -6.88
N VAL A 126 -2.47 -1.78 -5.58
CA VAL A 126 -2.47 -0.60 -4.71
C VAL A 126 -1.22 -0.63 -3.84
N MET A 127 -0.50 0.49 -3.81
CA MET A 127 0.58 0.77 -2.88
C MET A 127 0.27 1.98 -2.02
N ILE A 128 1.07 2.19 -0.97
CA ILE A 128 1.10 3.43 -0.19
C ILE A 128 2.32 4.23 -0.65
N HIS A 129 2.12 5.46 -1.12
CA HIS A 129 3.22 6.36 -1.41
C HIS A 129 3.99 6.68 -0.14
N THR A 130 5.31 6.52 -0.20
CA THR A 130 6.19 6.87 0.90
C THR A 130 6.83 8.23 0.66
N SER A 131 7.98 8.27 0.00
CA SER A 131 8.69 9.51 -0.34
C SER A 131 9.47 9.33 -1.64
N ASN A 132 9.74 10.43 -2.35
CA ASN A 132 10.59 10.45 -3.54
C ASN A 132 10.19 9.37 -4.56
N GLY A 133 8.90 9.23 -4.84
CA GLY A 133 8.37 8.27 -5.81
C GLY A 133 8.42 6.81 -5.37
N HIS A 134 8.77 6.53 -4.11
CA HIS A 134 8.75 5.18 -3.58
C HIS A 134 7.35 4.80 -3.09
N GLY A 135 6.99 3.53 -3.27
CA GLY A 135 5.75 2.93 -2.81
C GLY A 135 6.00 1.71 -1.95
N ALA A 136 5.19 1.52 -0.92
CA ALA A 136 5.21 0.32 -0.11
C ALA A 136 3.90 -0.45 -0.23
N GLY A 137 3.97 -1.76 -0.43
CA GLY A 137 2.81 -2.59 -0.76
C GLY A 137 3.09 -4.08 -0.64
N ASN A 138 2.06 -4.90 -0.85
CA ASN A 138 2.16 -6.36 -0.83
C ASN A 138 1.79 -6.93 -2.19
N LYS A 139 2.45 -8.02 -2.62
CA LYS A 139 2.22 -8.69 -3.92
C LYS A 139 2.47 -7.76 -5.09
N SER A 140 3.62 -7.11 -5.08
CA SER A 140 3.92 -6.08 -6.07
C SER A 140 4.31 -6.69 -7.42
N ASP A 141 4.50 -8.01 -7.50
CA ASP A 141 4.61 -8.77 -8.76
C ASP A 141 3.42 -8.57 -9.70
N CYS A 142 2.25 -8.18 -9.16
CA CYS A 142 1.07 -7.84 -9.95
C CYS A 142 1.29 -6.67 -10.93
N VAL A 143 2.26 -5.80 -10.64
CA VAL A 143 2.57 -4.58 -11.39
C VAL A 143 4.05 -4.29 -11.56
N PHE A 144 4.96 -5.07 -10.97
CA PHE A 144 6.41 -4.89 -11.15
C PHE A 144 7.09 -6.23 -11.40
N THR A 145 7.96 -6.29 -12.40
CA THR A 145 8.65 -7.53 -12.79
C THR A 145 9.62 -8.02 -11.72
N ASP A 146 10.16 -7.11 -10.91
CA ASP A 146 11.00 -7.36 -9.75
C ASP A 146 10.22 -7.37 -8.41
N GLY A 147 8.90 -7.21 -8.48
CA GLY A 147 8.02 -7.34 -7.33
C GLY A 147 7.91 -8.78 -6.83
N ASN A 148 7.58 -8.95 -5.56
CA ASN A 148 7.46 -10.27 -4.95
C ASN A 148 6.02 -10.77 -5.00
N THR A 149 5.82 -12.08 -5.21
CA THR A 149 4.51 -12.77 -5.18
C THR A 149 3.85 -12.79 -3.80
N GLY A 150 4.60 -12.43 -2.77
CA GLY A 150 4.15 -12.29 -1.41
C GLY A 150 5.22 -11.60 -0.55
N GLY A 151 4.77 -10.82 0.42
CA GLY A 151 5.63 -10.02 1.28
C GLY A 151 5.40 -8.54 1.07
N TRP A 152 5.26 -7.81 2.17
CA TRP A 152 5.26 -6.35 2.13
C TRP A 152 6.66 -5.83 1.76
N GLU A 153 6.75 -4.91 0.81
CA GLU A 153 8.01 -4.40 0.29
C GLU A 153 7.95 -2.91 -0.03
N LEU A 154 9.13 -2.29 -0.07
CA LEU A 154 9.33 -0.91 -0.50
C LEU A 154 10.02 -0.93 -1.87
N LEU A 155 9.43 -0.25 -2.85
CA LEU A 155 9.92 -0.19 -4.23
C LEU A 155 9.96 1.24 -4.73
N ASP A 156 10.88 1.51 -5.66
CA ASP A 156 10.89 2.76 -6.40
C ASP A 156 9.85 2.69 -7.54
N MET A 157 8.72 3.39 -7.40
CA MET A 157 7.69 3.40 -8.44
C MET A 157 8.14 4.21 -9.67
N ALA A 158 9.14 5.09 -9.55
CA ALA A 158 9.68 5.88 -10.66
C ALA A 158 10.30 4.99 -11.75
N HIS A 159 10.89 3.87 -11.35
CA HIS A 159 11.45 2.88 -12.28
C HIS A 159 10.41 2.35 -13.27
N PHE A 160 9.13 2.42 -12.91
CA PHE A 160 7.99 1.87 -13.65
C PHE A 160 7.04 2.95 -14.18
N PHE A 161 7.32 4.22 -13.90
CA PHE A 161 6.51 5.32 -14.40
C PHE A 161 6.57 5.36 -15.93
N GLY A 162 5.44 5.07 -16.58
CA GLY A 162 5.35 4.96 -18.03
C GLY A 162 6.02 3.73 -18.64
N LYS A 163 6.34 2.70 -17.83
CA LYS A 163 6.85 1.41 -18.32
C LYS A 163 5.88 0.27 -18.02
N ASP A 164 5.87 -0.72 -18.92
CA ASP A 164 5.01 -1.89 -18.83
C ASP A 164 5.55 -2.94 -17.87
N SER A 165 4.70 -3.44 -16.99
CA SER A 165 4.96 -4.67 -16.26
C SER A 165 4.47 -5.85 -17.08
N ASN A 166 5.37 -6.61 -17.70
CA ASN A 166 5.02 -7.79 -18.50
C ASN A 166 4.46 -8.98 -17.69
N HIS A 167 4.07 -8.78 -16.42
CA HIS A 167 3.46 -9.79 -15.58
C HIS A 167 1.92 -9.75 -15.71
N ASN A 168 1.28 -10.92 -15.84
CA ASN A 168 -0.18 -11.08 -16.02
C ASN A 168 -0.82 -10.34 -17.21
N GLY A 169 -0.06 -10.05 -18.28
CA GLY A 169 -0.59 -9.40 -19.49
C GLY A 169 -0.97 -7.92 -19.27
N ASN A 170 -0.42 -7.27 -18.24
CA ASN A 170 -0.62 -5.86 -17.95
C ASN A 170 0.31 -4.99 -18.79
N SER A 171 0.05 -4.86 -20.09
CA SER A 171 0.65 -3.78 -20.87
C SER A 171 -0.08 -2.47 -20.53
N HIS A 172 0.69 -1.43 -20.20
CA HIS A 172 0.28 -0.06 -19.86
C HIS A 172 -0.58 0.05 -18.59
N THR A 173 0.03 0.54 -17.51
CA THR A 173 -0.71 0.91 -16.30
C THR A 173 -0.76 2.42 -16.10
N THR A 174 -1.97 2.95 -15.89
CA THR A 174 -2.15 4.34 -15.48
C THR A 174 -2.14 4.42 -13.96
N MET A 175 -1.49 5.44 -13.41
CA MET A 175 -1.44 5.65 -11.96
C MET A 175 -2.47 6.68 -11.53
N ILE A 176 -3.19 6.37 -10.46
CA ILE A 176 -4.06 7.31 -9.74
C ILE A 176 -3.65 7.34 -8.27
N TYR A 177 -4.00 8.41 -7.56
CA TYR A 177 -3.78 8.48 -6.12
C TYR A 177 -4.96 9.03 -5.34
N MET A 178 -5.07 8.61 -4.08
CA MET A 178 -6.02 9.12 -3.10
C MET A 178 -5.29 9.51 -1.81
N PRO A 179 -5.31 10.79 -1.40
CA PRO A 179 -4.71 11.24 -0.15
C PRO A 179 -5.28 10.52 1.08
N VAL A 180 -4.45 10.33 2.10
CA VAL A 180 -4.85 9.87 3.43
C VAL A 180 -4.92 11.05 4.38
N THR A 181 -6.14 11.48 4.69
CA THR A 181 -6.44 12.66 5.50
C THR A 181 -7.26 12.32 6.74
N GLY A 182 -7.27 11.07 7.20
CA GLY A 182 -8.15 10.62 8.29
C GLY A 182 -9.59 10.40 7.84
N GLN A 183 -9.83 10.23 6.53
CA GLN A 183 -11.17 9.97 6.03
C GLN A 183 -11.76 8.68 6.61
N VAL A 184 -13.08 8.67 6.72
CA VAL A 184 -13.83 7.44 6.96
C VAL A 184 -13.88 6.65 5.66
N ILE A 185 -13.54 5.36 5.73
CA ILE A 185 -13.54 4.40 4.61
C ILE A 185 -14.62 3.35 4.88
#